data_AF-A0A935B751-F1
#
_entry.id   AF-A0A935B751-F1
#
_cell.length_a   1.000
_cell.length_b   1.000
_cell.length_c   1.000
_cell.angle_alpha   90.00
_cell.angle_beta   90.00
_cell.angle_gamma   90.00
#
_symmetry.space_group_name_H-M   'P 1'
#
loop_
_entity.id
_entity.type
_entity.pdbx_description
1 polymer ?
#
loop_
_entity_poly.entity_id
_entity_poly.type
_entity_poly.pdbx_seq_one_letter_code
_entity_poly.pdbx_strand_id
1 'polypeptide(L)'
;MPDFDQALFRLRTLPVPAGLAEIDAAVFAGLARSRREAAAAPRLTGFAVAAALVMGMVAGGFSSSEPAVAQPISPFASDNPLAPSTLLAVHP
;
A
#
# COMPACT_ATOMS: atom_id res chain seq x y z
N MET A 1 22.66 -28.98 40.93
CA MET A 1 21.38 -28.87 40.19
C MET A 1 20.75 -30.25 39.95
N PRO A 2 20.22 -30.93 40.99
CA PRO A 2 19.54 -32.22 40.82
C PRO A 2 18.02 -32.12 40.53
N ASP A 3 17.42 -30.93 40.67
CA ASP A 3 15.96 -30.76 40.63
C ASP A 3 15.37 -30.92 39.22
N PHE A 4 16.06 -30.41 38.19
CA PHE A 4 15.60 -30.50 36.80
C PHE A 4 15.62 -31.94 36.27
N ASP A 5 16.70 -32.67 36.53
CA ASP A 5 16.80 -34.08 36.13
C ASP A 5 15.74 -34.93 36.83
N GLN A 6 15.44 -34.62 38.10
CA GLN A 6 14.38 -35.30 38.84
C GLN A 6 12.98 -34.94 38.32
N ALA A 7 12.76 -33.69 37.89
CA ALA A 7 11.52 -33.27 37.23
C ALA A 7 11.34 -33.95 35.87
N LEU A 8 12.40 -34.03 35.05
CA LEU A 8 12.39 -34.75 33.78
C LEU A 8 12.16 -36.25 33.96
N PHE A 9 12.76 -36.86 34.98
CA PHE A 9 12.53 -38.26 35.29
C PHE A 9 11.07 -38.52 35.66
N ARG A 10 10.47 -37.66 36.50
CA ARG A 10 9.03 -37.74 36.81
C ARG A 10 8.18 -37.59 35.56
N LEU A 11 8.51 -36.63 34.68
CA LEU A 11 7.78 -36.42 33.44
C LEU A 11 7.82 -37.65 32.52
N ARG A 12 8.97 -38.33 32.47
CA ARG A 12 9.16 -39.58 31.70
C ARG A 12 8.29 -40.73 32.19
N THR A 13 7.97 -40.77 33.48
CA THR A 13 7.13 -41.82 34.07
C THR A 13 5.64 -41.59 33.84
N LEU A 14 5.23 -40.41 33.39
CA LEU A 14 3.83 -40.12 33.10
C LEU A 14 3.40 -40.77 31.77
N PRO A 15 2.16 -41.28 31.69
CA PRO A 15 1.61 -41.78 30.44
C PRO A 15 1.51 -40.65 29.42
N VAL A 16 1.82 -40.95 28.16
CA VAL A 16 1.71 -39.99 27.06
C VAL A 16 0.24 -39.59 26.90
N PRO A 17 -0.11 -38.29 27.01
CA PRO A 17 -1.48 -37.85 26.83
C PRO A 17 -1.97 -38.12 25.40
N ALA A 18 -3.14 -38.75 25.26
CA ALA A 18 -3.73 -39.07 23.95
C ALA A 18 -3.90 -37.83 23.05
N GLY A 19 -4.20 -36.67 23.67
CA GLY A 19 -4.34 -35.40 22.95
C GLY A 19 -3.07 -34.92 22.23
N LEU A 20 -1.87 -35.39 22.61
CA LEU A 20 -0.64 -35.05 21.87
C LEU A 20 -0.65 -35.58 20.44
N ALA A 21 -1.28 -36.74 20.20
CA ALA A 21 -1.40 -37.32 18.86
C ALA A 21 -2.35 -36.51 17.96
N GLU A 22 -3.24 -35.70 18.56
CA GLU A 22 -4.22 -34.89 17.84
C GLU A 22 -3.69 -33.48 17.54
N ILE A 23 -2.59 -33.06 18.17
CA ILE A 23 -2.01 -31.71 17.98
C ILE A 23 -1.68 -31.47 16.52
N ASP A 24 -1.03 -32.41 15.85
CA ASP A 24 -0.65 -32.25 14.44
C ASP A 24 -1.90 -32.01 13.57
N ALA A 25 -2.94 -32.81 13.76
CA ALA A 25 -4.19 -32.66 13.03
C ALA A 25 -4.86 -31.30 13.32
N ALA A 26 -4.87 -30.87 14.58
CA ALA A 26 -5.42 -29.57 14.98
C ALA A 26 -4.64 -28.39 14.37
N VAL A 27 -3.31 -28.47 14.35
CA VAL A 27 -2.43 -27.46 13.74
C VAL A 27 -2.67 -27.38 12.23
N PHE A 28 -2.70 -28.52 11.53
CA PHE A 28 -2.97 -28.53 10.08
C PHE A 28 -4.38 -28.03 9.76
N ALA A 29 -5.38 -28.36 10.56
CA ALA A 29 -6.75 -27.84 10.41
C ALA A 29 -6.79 -26.31 10.59
N GLY A 30 -6.12 -25.80 11.63
CA GLY A 30 -5.99 -24.36 11.88
C GLY A 30 -5.26 -23.63 10.74
N LEU A 31 -4.17 -24.21 10.23
CA LEU A 31 -3.42 -23.65 9.11
C LEU A 31 -4.25 -23.64 7.82
N ALA A 32 -4.99 -24.71 7.54
CA ALA A 32 -5.88 -24.78 6.39
C ALA A 32 -6.98 -23.71 6.46
N ARG A 33 -7.51 -23.45 7.67
CA ARG A 33 -8.49 -22.38 7.90
C ARG A 33 -7.87 -21.00 7.65
N SER A 34 -6.71 -20.73 8.24
CA SER A 34 -5.97 -19.47 8.05
C SER A 34 -5.64 -19.22 6.57
N ARG A 35 -5.21 -20.26 5.83
CA ARG A 35 -4.95 -20.16 4.39
C ARG A 35 -6.20 -19.83 3.57
N ARG A 36 -7.37 -20.35 3.94
CA ARG A 36 -8.64 -20.02 3.26
C ARG A 36 -9.01 -18.56 3.46
N GLU A 37 -8.81 -18.04 4.67
CA GLU A 37 -9.05 -16.62 4.98
C GLU A 37 -8.05 -15.71 4.26
N ALA A 38 -6.76 -16.09 4.28
CA ALA A 38 -5.71 -15.39 3.54
C ALA A 38 -5.90 -15.47 2.02
N ALA A 39 -6.51 -16.53 1.48
CA ALA A 39 -6.82 -16.64 0.05
C ALA A 39 -8.09 -15.86 -0.35
N ALA A 40 -8.99 -15.56 0.60
CA ALA A 40 -10.14 -14.70 0.36
C ALA A 40 -9.75 -13.21 0.30
N ALA A 41 -8.76 -12.79 1.10
CA ALA A 41 -8.26 -11.42 1.14
C ALA A 41 -7.78 -10.86 -0.23
N PRO A 42 -6.88 -11.50 -1.01
CA PRO A 42 -6.33 -10.95 -2.24
C PRO A 42 -7.35 -10.81 -3.37
N ARG A 43 -8.41 -11.63 -3.37
CA ARG A 43 -9.49 -11.49 -4.36
C ARG A 43 -10.22 -10.16 -4.17
N LEU A 44 -10.52 -9.80 -2.91
CA LEU A 44 -11.17 -8.54 -2.58
C LEU A 44 -10.26 -7.34 -2.86
N THR A 45 -8.96 -7.43 -2.56
CA THR A 45 -8.00 -6.38 -2.89
C THR A 45 -7.85 -6.20 -4.40
N GLY A 46 -7.80 -7.29 -5.16
CA GLY A 46 -7.77 -7.25 -6.63
C GLY A 46 -9.00 -6.58 -7.22
N PHE A 47 -10.21 -6.91 -6.71
CA PHE A 47 -11.45 -6.23 -7.12
C PHE A 47 -11.45 -4.75 -6.74
N ALA A 48 -10.97 -4.39 -5.56
CA ALA A 48 -10.88 -2.99 -5.14
C ALA A 48 -9.93 -2.18 -6.01
N VAL A 49 -8.75 -2.74 -6.34
CA VAL A 49 -7.78 -2.10 -7.25
C VAL A 49 -8.38 -1.94 -8.65
N ALA A 50 -9.01 -2.98 -9.19
CA ALA A 50 -9.66 -2.91 -10.50
C ALA A 50 -10.80 -1.89 -10.53
N ALA A 51 -11.66 -1.87 -9.51
CA ALA A 51 -12.76 -0.92 -9.39
C ALA A 51 -12.24 0.53 -9.24
N ALA A 52 -11.19 0.75 -8.44
CA ALA A 52 -10.57 2.07 -8.29
C ALA A 52 -9.96 2.57 -9.61
N LEU A 53 -9.33 1.69 -10.39
CA LEU A 53 -8.80 2.03 -11.72
C LEU A 53 -9.91 2.40 -12.69
N VAL A 54 -10.97 1.60 -12.78
CA VAL A 54 -12.12 1.90 -13.64
C VAL A 54 -12.79 3.20 -13.22
N MET A 55 -13.02 3.39 -11.92
CA MET A 55 -13.63 4.62 -11.40
C MET A 55 -12.74 5.84 -11.65
N GLY A 56 -11.44 5.74 -11.43
CA GLY A 56 -10.47 6.81 -11.72
C GLY A 56 -10.43 7.16 -13.21
N MET A 57 -10.57 6.17 -14.09
CA MET A 57 -10.59 6.37 -15.54
C MET A 57 -11.89 7.04 -16.03
N VAL A 58 -13.03 6.68 -15.43
CA VAL A 58 -14.33 7.32 -15.72
C VAL A 58 -14.41 8.72 -15.14
N ALA A 59 -13.96 8.92 -13.89
CA ALA A 59 -14.04 10.21 -13.20
C ALA A 59 -12.97 11.21 -13.65
N GLY A 60 -11.75 10.73 -13.96
CA GLY A 60 -10.65 11.57 -14.43
C GLY A 60 -10.76 11.93 -15.92
N GLY A 61 -11.46 11.10 -16.69
CA GLY A 61 -11.52 11.20 -18.15
C GLY A 61 -10.15 11.04 -18.81
N PHE A 62 -10.12 10.70 -20.11
CA PHE A 62 -8.93 10.92 -20.93
C PHE A 62 -8.79 12.40 -21.27
N SER A 63 -8.85 13.26 -20.26
CA SER A 63 -8.76 14.70 -20.46
C SER A 63 -7.32 15.03 -20.82
N SER A 64 -6.99 14.89 -22.11
CA SER A 64 -5.96 15.68 -22.78
C SER A 64 -6.46 17.13 -22.79
N SER A 65 -6.63 17.71 -21.60
CA SER A 65 -6.80 19.14 -21.48
C SER A 65 -5.50 19.72 -22.01
N GLU A 66 -5.60 20.52 -23.06
CA GLU A 66 -4.54 21.37 -23.57
C GLU A 66 -3.70 21.88 -22.38
N PRO A 67 -2.36 21.70 -22.38
CA PRO A 67 -1.54 22.10 -21.25
C PRO A 67 -1.86 23.56 -20.93
N ALA A 68 -2.23 23.82 -19.67
CA ALA A 68 -2.62 25.16 -19.24
C ALA A 68 -1.45 26.11 -19.51
N VAL A 69 -1.56 26.92 -20.57
CA VAL A 69 -0.56 27.91 -20.94
C VAL A 69 -0.63 29.00 -19.89
N ALA A 70 0.31 28.98 -18.94
CA ALA A 70 0.47 30.04 -17.97
C ALA A 70 0.76 31.35 -18.72
N GLN A 71 -0.08 32.36 -18.52
CA GLN A 71 0.16 33.68 -19.07
C GLN A 71 1.42 34.25 -18.38
N PRO A 72 2.46 34.66 -19.14
CA PRO A 72 3.69 35.15 -18.55
C PRO A 72 3.43 36.52 -17.89
N ILE A 73 3.35 36.55 -16.56
CA ILE A 73 3.35 37.78 -15.76
C ILE A 73 4.81 38.26 -15.65
N SER A 74 5.45 38.50 -16.79
CA SER A 74 6.78 39.09 -16.83
C SER A 74 6.63 40.60 -16.93
N PRO A 75 7.16 41.39 -15.98
CA PRO A 75 7.22 42.85 -16.11
C PRO A 75 8.13 43.28 -17.28
N PHE A 76 8.79 42.35 -17.99
CA PHE A 76 9.61 42.61 -19.17
C PHE A 76 8.99 42.10 -20.47
N ALA A 77 7.71 41.70 -20.48
CA ALA A 77 7.02 41.33 -21.71
C ALA A 77 7.06 42.49 -22.72
N SER A 78 7.22 42.18 -24.00
CA SER A 78 7.34 43.17 -25.09
C SER A 78 6.17 44.14 -25.17
N ASP A 79 5.02 43.72 -24.66
CA ASP A 79 3.76 44.45 -24.72
C ASP A 79 3.52 45.28 -23.44
N ASN A 80 4.45 45.25 -22.49
CA ASN A 80 4.39 46.04 -21.26
C ASN A 80 4.89 47.48 -21.52
N PRO A 81 4.10 48.53 -21.23
CA PRO A 81 4.56 49.92 -21.35
C PRO A 81 5.78 50.27 -20.47
N LEU A 82 6.08 49.45 -19.46
CA LEU A 82 7.25 49.55 -18.58
C LEU A 82 8.45 48.71 -19.06
N ALA A 83 8.40 48.12 -20.26
CA ALA A 83 9.51 47.37 -20.82
C ALA A 83 10.75 48.30 -20.99
N PRO A 84 11.97 47.83 -20.70
CA PRO A 84 13.16 48.69 -20.72
C PRO A 84 13.40 49.38 -22.07
N SER A 85 12.98 48.76 -23.17
CA SER A 85 13.10 49.31 -24.52
C SER A 85 12.20 50.52 -24.79
N THR A 86 11.02 50.60 -24.16
CA THR A 86 10.13 51.78 -24.29
C THR A 86 10.63 52.96 -23.46
N LEU A 87 11.27 52.71 -22.31
CA LEU A 87 11.94 53.75 -21.53
C LEU A 87 13.16 54.35 -22.26
N LEU A 88 13.95 53.50 -22.94
CA LEU A 88 15.07 53.96 -23.79
C LEU A 88 14.60 54.73 -25.04
N ALA A 89 13.40 54.46 -25.55
CA ALA A 89 12.84 55.20 -26.67
C ALA A 89 12.29 56.58 -26.27
N VAL A 90 11.92 56.77 -25.00
CA VAL A 90 11.34 58.03 -24.47
C VAL A 90 12.42 58.96 -23.89
N HIS A 91 13.62 58.47 -23.61
CA HIS A 91 14.74 59.28 -23.13
C HIS A 91 15.96 59.18 -24.07
N PRO A 92 16.23 60.20 -24.93
CA PRO A 92 17.50 60.30 -25.65
C PRO A 92 18.67 60.58 -24.69
#